data_AF-A0A392MPQ4-F1
#
_entry.id   AF-A0A392MPQ4-F1
#
_cell.length_a   1.000
_cell.length_b   1.000
_cell.length_c   1.000
_cell.angle_alpha   90.00
_cell.angle_beta   90.00
_cell.angle_gamma   90.00
#
_symmetry.space_group_name_H-M   'P 1'
#
loop_
_entity.id
_entity.type
_entity.pdbx_description
1 polymer ?
#
loop_
_entity_poly.entity_id
_entity_poly.type
_entity_poly.pdbx_seq_one_letter_code
_entity_poly.pdbx_strand_id
1 'polypeptide(L)'
;ADVEVDAAITTVGIPKKRTFKKFTFKGVDMVALLDMATAEQVKLFNARARRRFQRGLTRMPLSLIKRLRKAKMEVPAGEKPKPVRTHLRNMIIVPEMIGSII
;
A
#
# COMPACT_ATOMS: atom_id res chain seq x y z
N ALA A 1 60.87 -1.30 -18.96
CA ALA A 1 60.58 -2.55 -18.22
C ALA A 1 59.25 -2.39 -17.48
N ASP A 2 58.19 -1.96 -18.17
CA ASP A 2 57.38 -2.76 -19.13
C ASP A 2 56.39 -3.64 -18.34
N VAL A 3 55.07 -3.62 -18.50
CA VAL A 3 54.17 -3.06 -19.52
C VAL A 3 52.76 -3.03 -18.89
N GLU A 4 51.98 -1.96 -19.13
CA GLU A 4 50.51 -2.02 -19.14
C GLU A 4 50.04 -2.91 -20.30
N VAL A 5 49.37 -4.04 -20.03
CA VAL A 5 48.55 -4.75 -21.05
C VAL A 5 47.13 -4.91 -20.54
N ASP A 6 46.34 -3.92 -20.90
CA ASP A 6 45.09 -4.03 -21.66
C ASP A 6 43.98 -5.02 -21.27
N ALA A 7 42.81 -4.38 -21.17
CA ALA A 7 41.61 -4.72 -21.92
C ALA A 7 40.72 -5.88 -21.44
N ALA A 8 39.55 -5.45 -20.95
CA ALA A 8 38.27 -5.84 -21.53
C ALA A 8 37.70 -7.23 -21.19
N ILE A 9 37.44 -7.51 -19.91
CA ILE A 9 36.26 -8.31 -19.53
C ILE A 9 35.70 -7.74 -18.22
N THR A 10 34.67 -6.89 -18.29
CA THR A 10 33.49 -6.89 -17.38
C THR A 10 32.57 -5.72 -17.76
N THR A 11 32.14 -5.65 -19.02
CA THR A 11 30.95 -4.87 -19.44
C THR A 11 29.75 -5.79 -19.63
N VAL A 12 29.68 -6.89 -18.87
CA VAL A 12 28.46 -7.69 -18.76
C VAL A 12 27.53 -6.95 -17.81
N GLY A 13 26.55 -6.29 -18.42
CA GLY A 13 25.67 -5.29 -17.82
C GLY A 13 25.32 -5.56 -16.36
N ILE A 14 25.81 -4.69 -15.48
CA ILE A 14 25.34 -4.60 -14.10
C ILE A 14 23.82 -4.43 -14.18
N PRO A 15 23.01 -5.39 -13.71
CA PRO A 15 21.57 -5.24 -13.72
C PRO A 15 21.25 -3.98 -12.92
N LYS A 16 20.57 -3.00 -13.55
CA LYS A 16 20.17 -1.75 -12.90
C LYS A 16 19.56 -2.12 -11.55
N LYS A 17 20.24 -1.74 -10.45
CA LYS A 17 19.72 -1.93 -9.09
C LYS A 17 18.31 -1.38 -9.09
N ARG A 18 17.32 -2.26 -8.95
CA ARG A 18 15.91 -1.89 -9.00
C ARG A 18 15.68 -0.87 -7.90
N THR A 19 15.57 0.41 -8.27
CA THR A 19 15.31 1.46 -7.30
C THR A 19 13.94 1.18 -6.71
N PHE A 20 13.89 0.93 -5.41
CA PHE A 20 12.63 0.69 -4.73
C PHE A 20 11.84 1.99 -4.79
N LYS A 21 10.87 2.05 -5.71
CA LYS A 21 10.03 3.25 -5.86
C LYS A 21 9.14 3.34 -4.63
N LYS A 22 9.45 4.28 -3.74
CA LYS A 22 8.60 4.61 -2.60
C LYS A 22 7.24 5.04 -3.12
N PHE A 23 6.18 4.43 -2.60
CA PHE A 23 4.83 4.72 -3.03
C PHE A 23 4.35 6.02 -2.37
N THR A 24 4.04 7.02 -3.18
CA THR A 24 3.47 8.28 -2.73
C THR A 24 2.07 8.44 -3.31
N PHE A 25 1.06 8.68 -2.48
CA PHE A 25 -0.28 9.03 -2.92
C PHE A 25 -0.48 10.54 -2.77
N LYS A 26 -0.63 11.24 -3.90
CA LYS A 26 -0.87 12.70 -3.94
C LYS A 26 0.14 13.50 -3.09
N GLY A 27 1.41 13.11 -3.14
CA GLY A 27 2.49 13.77 -2.40
C GLY A 27 2.65 13.28 -0.95
N VAL A 28 1.82 12.34 -0.48
CA VAL A 28 1.94 11.76 0.86
C VAL A 28 2.53 10.35 0.79
N ASP A 29 3.50 10.07 1.65
CA ASP A 29 4.13 8.75 1.75
C ASP A 29 3.19 7.69 2.37
N MET A 30 3.45 6.42 2.09
CA MET A 30 2.65 5.30 2.60
C MET A 30 2.59 5.25 4.13
N VAL A 31 3.71 5.51 4.80
CA VAL A 31 3.77 5.49 6.28
C VAL A 31 2.88 6.59 6.85
N ALA A 32 3.03 7.81 6.33
CA ALA A 32 2.19 8.94 6.74
C ALA A 32 0.69 8.71 6.46
N LEU A 33 0.33 8.00 5.37
CA LEU A 33 -1.07 7.65 5.08
C LEU A 33 -1.71 6.74 6.12
N LEU A 34 -0.92 5.93 6.82
CA LEU A 34 -1.43 5.03 7.86
C LEU A 34 -1.68 5.76 9.18
N ASP A 35 -0.87 6.77 9.49
CA ASP A 35 -0.95 7.52 10.76
C ASP A 35 -1.93 8.69 10.71
N MET A 36 -2.26 9.19 9.51
CA MET A 36 -3.22 10.29 9.34
C MET A 36 -4.64 9.91 9.76
N ALA A 37 -5.40 10.88 10.27
CA ALA A 37 -6.82 10.71 10.56
C ALA A 37 -7.66 10.57 9.28
N THR A 38 -8.72 9.75 9.33
CA THR A 38 -9.62 9.50 8.19
C THR A 38 -10.22 10.78 7.61
N ALA A 39 -10.48 11.80 8.43
CA ALA A 39 -11.02 13.08 7.98
C ALA A 39 -10.06 13.83 7.02
N GLU A 40 -8.76 13.73 7.26
CA GLU A 40 -7.73 14.33 6.42
C GLU A 40 -7.51 13.50 5.15
N GLN A 41 -7.51 12.17 5.30
CA GLN A 41 -7.43 11.25 4.16
C GLN A 41 -8.56 11.47 3.16
N VAL A 42 -9.79 11.71 3.65
CA VAL A 42 -10.96 11.96 2.78
C VAL A 42 -10.74 13.19 1.88
N LYS A 43 -10.06 14.24 2.37
CA LYS A 43 -9.77 15.44 1.56
C LYS A 43 -8.88 15.13 0.36
N LEU A 44 -7.99 14.13 0.50
CA LEU A 44 -7.12 13.67 -0.58
C LEU A 44 -7.88 12.86 -1.63
N PHE A 45 -9.07 12.32 -1.37
CA PHE A 45 -9.77 11.52 -2.37
C PHE A 45 -10.51 12.34 -3.46
N ASN A 46 -10.88 11.66 -4.55
CA ASN A 46 -11.70 12.25 -5.60
C ASN A 46 -13.12 12.59 -5.09
N ALA A 47 -13.87 13.38 -5.87
CA ALA A 47 -15.19 13.86 -5.47
C ALA A 47 -16.18 12.73 -5.14
N ARG A 48 -16.15 11.62 -5.90
CA ARG A 48 -17.03 10.46 -5.66
C ARG A 48 -16.74 9.79 -4.32
N ALA A 49 -15.47 9.59 -3.98
CA ALA A 49 -15.08 9.01 -2.71
C ALA A 49 -15.46 9.92 -1.53
N ARG A 50 -15.16 11.22 -1.64
CA ARG A 50 -15.55 12.23 -0.65
C ARG A 50 -17.05 12.20 -0.37
N ARG A 51 -17.87 12.23 -1.42
CA ARG A 51 -19.35 12.16 -1.31
C ARG A 51 -19.81 10.88 -0.60
N ARG A 52 -19.15 9.74 -0.83
CA ARG A 52 -19.51 8.48 -0.17
C ARG A 52 -19.19 8.52 1.33
N PHE A 53 -17.99 8.98 1.71
CA PHE A 53 -17.62 9.09 3.12
C PHE A 53 -18.49 10.11 3.86
N GLN A 54 -18.83 11.24 3.22
CA GLN A 54 -19.70 12.26 3.79
C GLN A 54 -21.14 11.75 4.00
N ARG A 55 -21.64 10.89 3.11
CA ARG A 55 -22.94 10.20 3.28
C ARG A 55 -22.92 9.10 4.35
N GLY A 56 -21.73 8.68 4.78
CA GLY A 56 -21.53 7.61 5.74
C GLY A 56 -21.36 6.23 5.09
N LEU A 57 -20.62 5.38 5.80
CA LEU A 57 -20.48 3.97 5.48
C LEU A 57 -21.62 3.20 6.16
N THR A 58 -22.30 2.32 5.42
CA THR A 58 -23.30 1.41 5.99
C THR A 58 -22.65 0.34 6.88
N ARG A 59 -23.46 -0.43 7.61
CA ARG A 59 -23.00 -1.46 8.57
C ARG A 59 -22.05 -2.49 7.95
N MET A 60 -22.26 -2.88 6.70
CA MET A 60 -21.48 -3.93 6.02
C MET A 60 -20.03 -3.53 5.71
N PRO A 61 -19.76 -2.33 5.13
CA PRO A 61 -18.40 -1.78 5.08
C PRO A 61 -17.67 -1.72 6.42
N LEU A 62 -18.37 -1.30 7.49
CA LEU A 62 -17.77 -1.20 8.81
C LEU A 62 -17.41 -2.57 9.39
N SER A 63 -18.22 -3.60 9.16
CA SER A 63 -17.90 -4.96 9.59
C SER A 63 -16.71 -5.53 8.83
N LEU A 64 -16.55 -5.21 7.54
CA LEU A 64 -15.39 -5.60 6.75
C LEU A 64 -14.10 -4.98 7.32
N ILE A 65 -14.10 -3.67 7.61
CA ILE A 65 -12.93 -2.98 8.19
C ILE A 65 -12.53 -3.64 9.52
N LYS A 66 -13.50 -3.95 10.40
CA LYS A 66 -13.24 -4.63 11.67
C LYS A 66 -12.61 -6.02 11.49
N ARG A 67 -13.11 -6.82 10.53
CA ARG A 67 -12.54 -8.14 10.22
C ARG A 67 -11.10 -8.03 9.71
N LEU A 68 -10.81 -7.03 8.88
CA LEU A 68 -9.47 -6.79 8.34
C LEU A 68 -8.48 -6.34 9.42
N ARG A 69 -8.90 -5.45 10.34
CA ARG A 69 -8.06 -5.04 11.49
C ARG A 69 -7.69 -6.24 12.36
N LYS A 70 -8.67 -7.10 12.65
CA LYS A 70 -8.44 -8.33 13.42
C LYS A 70 -7.45 -9.26 12.70
N ALA A 71 -7.68 -9.52 11.42
CA ALA A 71 -6.79 -10.37 10.62
C ALA A 71 -5.35 -9.82 10.56
N LYS A 72 -5.17 -8.49 10.53
CA LYS A 72 -3.84 -7.87 10.51
C LYS A 72 -3.13 -7.89 11.87
N MET A 73 -3.88 -7.84 12.99
CA MET A 73 -3.30 -7.94 14.33
C MET A 73 -2.89 -9.37 14.72
N GLU A 74 -3.60 -10.39 14.25
CA GLU A 74 -3.35 -11.79 14.63
C GLU A 74 -2.08 -12.38 13.99
N VAL A 75 -1.49 -11.70 13.02
CA VAL A 75 -0.42 -12.24 12.17
C VAL A 75 0.94 -11.79 12.71
N PRO A 76 1.92 -12.70 12.84
CA PRO A 76 3.27 -12.33 13.22
C PRO A 76 3.91 -11.40 12.18
N ALA A 77 4.77 -10.50 12.66
CA ALA A 77 5.40 -9.50 11.81
C ALA A 77 6.21 -10.18 10.68
N GLY A 78 5.82 -9.91 9.42
CA GLY A 78 6.48 -10.45 8.22
C GLY A 78 5.63 -11.43 7.42
N GLU A 79 4.57 -11.99 8.01
CA GLU A 79 3.65 -12.88 7.31
C GLU A 79 2.43 -12.13 6.74
N LYS A 80 1.79 -12.75 5.74
CA LYS A 80 0.61 -12.17 5.10
C LYS A 80 -0.65 -12.53 5.89
N PRO A 81 -1.59 -11.59 6.08
CA PRO A 81 -2.85 -11.89 6.75
C PRO A 81 -3.72 -12.90 6.04
N LYS A 82 -4.56 -13.60 6.82
CA LYS A 82 -5.55 -14.53 6.29
C LYS A 82 -6.51 -13.82 5.31
N PRO A 83 -6.82 -14.41 4.15
CA PRO A 83 -7.78 -13.83 3.20
C PRO A 83 -9.18 -13.62 3.79
N VAL A 84 -9.72 -12.41 3.66
CA VAL A 84 -11.06 -12.04 4.15
C VAL A 84 -12.04 -11.91 3.00
N ARG A 85 -12.78 -13.00 2.73
CA ARG A 85 -13.80 -13.03 1.67
C ARG A 85 -14.91 -11.99 1.89
N THR A 86 -15.23 -11.24 0.83
CA THR A 86 -16.31 -10.26 0.80
C THR A 86 -16.98 -10.17 -0.58
N HIS A 87 -18.28 -9.89 -0.61
CA HIS A 87 -19.02 -9.57 -1.84
C HIS A 87 -19.03 -8.06 -2.13
N LEU A 88 -18.51 -7.23 -1.22
CA LEU A 88 -18.59 -5.76 -1.28
C LEU A 88 -17.60 -5.17 -2.29
N ARG A 89 -17.86 -5.38 -3.59
CA ARG A 89 -17.10 -4.77 -4.71
C ARG A 89 -17.21 -3.26 -4.75
N ASN A 90 -18.28 -2.72 -4.17
CA ASN A 90 -18.50 -1.30 -4.13
C ASN A 90 -17.62 -0.61 -3.08
N MET A 91 -16.92 -1.30 -2.17
CA MET A 91 -16.16 -0.65 -1.10
C MET A 91 -14.94 0.14 -1.63
N ILE A 92 -14.70 1.33 -1.09
CA ILE A 92 -13.51 2.13 -1.41
C ILE A 92 -12.35 1.58 -0.57
N ILE A 93 -11.18 1.41 -1.19
CA ILE A 93 -9.96 1.02 -0.48
C ILE A 93 -9.57 2.16 0.46
N VAL A 94 -9.61 1.87 1.76
CA VAL A 94 -9.13 2.77 2.83
C VAL A 94 -7.66 2.45 3.11
N PRO A 95 -6.80 3.43 3.43
CA PRO A 95 -5.38 3.19 3.74
C PRO A 95 -5.13 2.10 4.79
N GLU A 96 -6.01 1.93 5.79
CA GLU A 96 -5.91 0.82 6.76
C GLU A 96 -5.96 -0.59 6.15
N MET A 97 -6.55 -0.72 4.96
CA MET A 97 -6.68 -1.99 4.23
C MET A 97 -5.38 -2.36 3.50
N ILE A 98 -4.37 -1.49 3.49
CA ILE A 98 -3.07 -1.77 2.87
C ILE A 98 -2.39 -2.93 3.62
N GLY A 99 -1.97 -3.93 2.84
CA GLY A 99 -1.35 -5.16 3.36
C GLY A 99 -2.33 -6.28 3.73
N SER A 100 -3.64 -6.03 3.62
CA SER A 100 -4.66 -7.07 3.83
C SER A 100 -4.99 -7.81 2.54
N ILE A 101 -5.41 -9.07 2.66
CA ILE A 101 -5.90 -9.89 1.54
C ILE A 101 -7.42 -9.98 1.63
N ILE A 102 -8.12 -9.68 0.54
CA ILE A 102 -9.59 -9.55 0.46
C ILE A 102 -10.14 -10.43 -0.64
#